data_AF-A0A1M5EI70-F1
#
_entry.id   AF-A0A1M5EI70-F1
#
_cell.length_a   1.000
_cell.length_b   1.000
_cell.length_c   1.000
_cell.angle_alpha   90.00
_cell.angle_beta   90.00
_cell.angle_gamma   90.00
#
_symmetry.space_group_name_H-M   'P 1'
#
loop_
_entity.id
_entity.type
_entity.pdbx_description
1 polymer ?
#
loop_
_entity_poly.entity_id
_entity_poly.type
_entity_poly.pdbx_seq_one_letter_code
_entity_poly.pdbx_strand_id
1 'polypeptide(L)'
;MATKVDLKTKQLQEICKKYNVKELYLFGSATTDNFSEDSDLDFIVKFDRRSFEGAFDQFIDFKQELEQIYGRPVDLYHLKKFRNSIFQQEVERSKELLYAA
;
A
#
# COMPACT_ATOMS: atom_id res chain seq x y z
N MET A 1 15.82 -17.51 -5.40
CA MET A 1 14.50 -18.03 -4.98
C MET A 1 13.73 -16.82 -4.47
N ALA A 2 12.76 -16.31 -5.24
CA ALA A 2 12.05 -15.10 -4.88
C ALA A 2 11.10 -15.39 -3.70
N THR A 3 11.41 -14.83 -2.54
CA THR A 3 10.61 -14.97 -1.32
C THR A 3 9.33 -14.17 -1.52
N LYS A 4 8.22 -14.85 -1.83
CA LYS A 4 6.88 -14.23 -1.82
C LYS A 4 6.63 -13.73 -0.39
N VAL A 5 6.70 -12.43 -0.18
CA VAL A 5 6.35 -11.80 1.10
C VAL A 5 4.86 -12.01 1.31
N ASP A 6 4.49 -12.63 2.43
CA ASP A 6 3.09 -12.77 2.81
C ASP A 6 2.59 -11.41 3.31
N LEU A 7 2.00 -10.64 2.41
CA LEU A 7 1.52 -9.28 2.70
C LEU A 7 0.10 -9.28 3.29
N LYS A 8 -0.63 -10.41 3.22
CA LYS A 8 -2.00 -10.52 3.72
C LYS A 8 -2.02 -11.03 5.16
N THR A 9 -1.42 -10.26 6.06
CA THR A 9 -1.36 -10.60 7.49
C THR A 9 -2.60 -10.09 8.25
N LYS A 10 -2.90 -10.72 9.39
CA LYS A 10 -3.95 -10.22 10.31
C LYS A 10 -3.63 -8.82 10.82
N GLN A 11 -2.36 -8.53 11.08
CA GLN A 11 -1.90 -7.20 11.50
C GLN A 11 -2.24 -6.13 10.48
N LEU A 12 -2.04 -6.40 9.18
CA LEU A 12 -2.45 -5.47 8.11
C LEU A 12 -3.95 -5.14 8.20
N GLN A 13 -4.80 -6.15 8.40
CA GLN A 13 -6.24 -5.94 8.51
C GLN A 13 -6.61 -5.09 9.74
N GLU A 14 -5.92 -5.29 10.86
CA GLU A 14 -6.15 -4.52 12.08
C GLU A 14 -5.77 -3.05 11.90
N ILE A 15 -4.60 -2.77 11.32
CA ILE A 15 -4.19 -1.39 11.04
C ILE A 15 -5.11 -0.74 10.00
N CYS A 16 -5.50 -1.45 8.93
CA CYS A 16 -6.42 -0.92 7.93
C CYS A 16 -7.75 -0.50 8.58
N LYS A 17 -8.28 -1.27 9.52
CA LYS A 17 -9.48 -0.90 10.28
C LYS A 17 -9.24 0.29 11.21
N LYS A 18 -8.13 0.28 11.94
CA LYS A 18 -7.73 1.36 12.86
C LYS A 18 -7.66 2.72 12.15
N TYR A 19 -7.11 2.74 10.95
CA TYR A 19 -6.96 3.95 10.14
C TYR A 19 -8.11 4.20 9.17
N ASN A 20 -9.27 3.53 9.28
CA ASN A 20 -10.40 3.70 8.34
C ASN A 20 -9.97 3.61 6.86
N VAL A 21 -9.13 2.65 6.54
CA VAL A 21 -8.76 2.33 5.16
C VAL A 21 -9.94 1.64 4.49
N LYS A 22 -10.40 2.23 3.39
CA LYS A 22 -11.42 1.66 2.52
C LYS A 22 -10.85 0.55 1.66
N GLU A 23 -9.76 0.86 0.97
CA GLU A 23 -9.13 -0.03 -0.01
C GLU A 23 -7.60 0.11 0.10
N LEU A 24 -6.90 -1.03 0.10
CA LEU A 24 -5.45 -1.09 0.03
C LEU A 24 -5.04 -2.03 -1.10
N TYR A 25 -4.20 -1.53 -1.98
CA TYR A 25 -3.61 -2.28 -3.07
C TYR A 25 -2.10 -2.31 -2.92
N LEU A 26 -1.47 -3.39 -3.36
CA LEU A 26 -0.04 -3.47 -3.62
C LEU A 26 0.18 -3.30 -5.12
N PHE A 27 1.27 -2.66 -5.54
CA PHE A 27 1.66 -2.61 -6.94
C PHE A 27 3.19 -2.62 -7.07
N GLY A 28 3.69 -2.41 -8.29
CA GLY A 28 5.13 -2.19 -8.52
C GLY A 28 5.95 -3.47 -8.47
N SER A 29 7.25 -3.31 -8.18
CA SER A 29 8.25 -4.38 -8.28
C SER A 29 8.01 -5.53 -7.30
N ALA A 30 7.27 -5.28 -6.21
CA ALA A 30 6.80 -6.29 -5.26
C ALA A 30 5.88 -7.36 -5.88
N THR A 31 5.27 -7.05 -7.02
CA THR A 31 4.40 -7.99 -7.77
C THR A 31 5.16 -8.75 -8.87
N THR A 32 6.47 -8.48 -9.04
CA THR A 32 7.29 -9.03 -10.13
C THR A 32 8.44 -9.91 -9.60
N ASP A 33 8.92 -10.88 -10.38
CA ASP A 33 10.03 -11.80 -10.03
C ASP A 33 11.37 -11.12 -9.69
N ASN A 34 11.51 -9.82 -9.90
CA ASN A 34 12.68 -9.01 -9.53
C ASN A 34 12.68 -8.52 -8.07
N PHE A 35 11.69 -8.92 -7.27
CA PHE A 35 11.60 -8.54 -5.87
C PHE A 35 12.83 -9.05 -5.08
N SER A 36 13.61 -8.10 -4.56
CA SER A 36 14.77 -8.38 -3.71
C SER A 36 14.46 -7.99 -2.28
N GLU A 37 15.23 -8.50 -1.31
CA GLU A 37 15.03 -8.21 0.11
C GLU A 37 15.23 -6.73 0.47
N ASP A 38 15.95 -5.99 -0.39
CA ASP A 38 16.22 -4.55 -0.27
C ASP A 38 15.16 -3.67 -0.98
N SER A 39 14.21 -4.28 -1.70
CA SER A 39 13.21 -3.53 -2.47
C SER A 39 12.12 -2.95 -1.56
N ASP A 40 11.76 -1.69 -1.83
CA ASP A 40 10.62 -1.01 -1.21
C ASP A 40 9.28 -1.67 -1.59
N LEU A 41 8.28 -1.53 -0.72
CA LEU A 41 6.92 -2.00 -1.00
C LEU A 41 6.02 -0.83 -1.42
N ASP A 42 5.55 -0.86 -2.66
CA ASP A 42 4.62 0.13 -3.19
C ASP A 42 3.16 -0.22 -2.89
N PHE A 43 2.47 0.58 -2.08
CA PHE A 43 1.05 0.44 -1.79
C PHE A 43 0.23 1.64 -2.26
N ILE A 44 -1.01 1.38 -2.66
CA ILE A 44 -2.02 2.40 -2.90
C ILE A 44 -3.10 2.27 -1.84
N VAL A 45 -3.29 3.33 -1.06
CA VAL A 45 -4.31 3.41 -0.03
C VAL A 45 -5.43 4.36 -0.41
N LYS A 46 -6.65 3.97 -0.07
CA LYS A 46 -7.84 4.81 -0.12
C LYS A 46 -8.44 4.83 1.28
N PHE A 47 -8.51 6.00 1.89
CA PHE A 47 -9.15 6.18 3.19
C PHE A 47 -10.64 6.48 3.02
N ASP A 48 -11.49 5.90 3.86
CA ASP A 48 -12.90 6.27 3.99
C ASP A 48 -13.01 7.38 5.05
N ARG A 49 -12.75 8.63 4.64
CA ARG A 49 -12.81 9.79 5.53
C ARG A 49 -13.73 10.86 4.99
N ARG A 50 -14.47 11.51 5.90
CA ARG A 50 -15.37 12.63 5.60
C ARG A 50 -14.69 14.00 5.71
N SER A 51 -13.62 14.12 6.50
CA SER A 51 -12.85 15.37 6.66
C SER A 51 -11.39 15.16 6.26
N PHE A 52 -10.72 16.25 5.88
CA PHE A 52 -9.28 16.30 5.61
C PHE A 52 -8.45 16.68 6.84
N GLU A 53 -9.09 16.99 7.97
CA GLU A 53 -8.38 17.27 9.23
C GLU A 53 -7.63 16.02 9.70
N GLY A 54 -6.34 16.16 10.01
CA GLY A 54 -5.46 15.04 10.38
C GLY A 54 -5.17 14.06 9.24
N ALA A 55 -5.55 14.39 8.01
CA ALA A 55 -5.41 13.49 6.86
C ALA A 55 -3.95 13.14 6.53
N PHE A 56 -3.05 14.08 6.79
CA PHE A 56 -1.62 13.92 6.57
C PHE A 56 -1.00 13.08 7.67
N ASP A 57 -1.29 13.38 8.94
CA ASP A 57 -0.85 12.59 10.10
C ASP A 57 -1.28 11.13 9.96
N GLN A 58 -2.58 10.89 9.70
CA GLN A 58 -3.12 9.55 9.43
C GLN A 58 -2.36 8.81 8.32
N PHE A 59 -1.96 9.53 7.27
CA PHE A 59 -1.25 8.95 6.13
C PHE A 59 0.19 8.57 6.52
N ILE A 60 0.89 9.45 7.23
CA ILE A 60 2.26 9.22 7.68
C ILE A 60 2.29 8.12 8.75
N ASP A 61 1.39 8.15 9.73
CA ASP A 61 1.28 7.11 10.76
C ASP A 61 0.99 5.74 10.14
N PHE A 62 0.06 5.67 9.16
CA PHE A 62 -0.24 4.43 8.47
C PHE A 62 0.96 3.89 7.68
N LYS A 63 1.69 4.77 6.99
CA LYS A 63 2.94 4.39 6.31
C LYS A 63 3.94 3.81 7.33
N GLN A 64 4.19 4.50 8.44
CA GLN A 64 5.15 4.06 9.44
C GLN A 64 4.76 2.71 10.05
N GLU A 65 3.49 2.47 10.34
CA GLU A 65 3.04 1.15 10.82
C GLU A 65 3.24 0.04 9.77
N LEU A 66 3.04 0.33 8.48
CA LEU A 66 3.36 -0.64 7.42
C LEU A 66 4.87 -0.96 7.39
N GLU A 67 5.72 0.06 7.47
CA GLU A 67 7.19 -0.13 7.51
C GLU A 67 7.61 -0.98 8.72
N GLN A 68 6.97 -0.76 9.87
CA GLN A 68 7.20 -1.56 11.08
C GLN A 68 6.73 -3.02 10.94
N ILE A 69 5.58 -3.26 10.31
CA ILE A 69 5.04 -4.61 10.10
C ILE A 69 5.95 -5.41 9.15
N TYR A 70 6.42 -4.78 8.07
CA TYR A 70 7.21 -5.47 7.05
C TYR A 70 8.73 -5.39 7.26
N GLY A 71 9.16 -4.59 8.24
CA GLY A 71 10.57 -4.39 8.59
C GLY A 71 11.41 -3.81 7.46
N ARG A 72 10.79 -3.08 6.53
CA ARG A 72 11.41 -2.56 5.32
C ARG A 72 10.74 -1.26 4.89
N PRO A 73 11.36 -0.46 4.00
CA PRO A 73 10.77 0.79 3.57
C PRO A 73 9.52 0.55 2.71
N VAL A 74 8.54 1.42 2.89
CA VAL A 74 7.23 1.32 2.26
C VAL A 74 6.91 2.63 1.56
N ASP A 75 6.59 2.56 0.28
CA ASP A 75 6.06 3.68 -0.48
C ASP A 75 4.54 3.62 -0.51
N LEU A 76 3.93 4.57 0.18
CA LEU A 76 2.49 4.71 0.27
C LEU A 76 2.03 5.78 -0.72
N TYR A 77 1.05 5.46 -1.54
CA TYR A 77 0.42 6.38 -2.48
C TYR A 77 -1.07 6.49 -2.20
N HIS A 78 -1.63 7.70 -2.31
CA HIS A 78 -3.07 7.86 -2.25
C HIS A 78 -3.70 7.37 -3.56
N LEU A 79 -4.87 6.71 -3.50
CA LEU A 79 -5.65 6.32 -4.68
C LEU A 79 -6.12 7.59 -5.41
N LYS A 80 -5.27 8.08 -6.31
CA LYS A 80 -5.50 9.23 -7.19
C LYS A 80 -4.96 8.84 -8.55
N LYS A 81 -5.62 9.30 -9.61
CA LYS A 81 -5.13 9.08 -10.97
C LYS A 81 -3.76 9.75 -11.13
N PHE A 82 -2.76 8.96 -11.49
CA PHE A 82 -1.47 9.45 -11.94
C PHE A 82 -1.66 10.21 -13.25
N ARG A 83 -0.90 11.29 -13.44
CA ARG A 83 -0.95 12.11 -14.68
C ARG A 83 -0.45 11.34 -15.90
N ASN A 84 0.47 10.39 -15.69
CA ASN A 84 1.00 9.56 -16.75
C ASN A 84 0.08 8.35 -16.97
N SER A 85 -0.61 8.32 -18.10
CA SER A 85 -1.55 7.25 -18.46
C SER A 85 -0.87 5.89 -18.61
N ILE A 86 0.38 5.83 -19.07
CA ILE A 86 1.11 4.56 -19.21
C ILE A 86 1.40 3.98 -17.82
N PHE A 87 1.92 4.81 -16.92
CA PHE A 87 2.16 4.40 -15.53
C PHE A 87 0.86 4.02 -14.82
N GLN A 88 -0.22 4.79 -15.00
CA GLN A 88 -1.53 4.45 -14.46
C GLN A 88 -2.02 3.08 -14.96
N GLN A 89 -1.83 2.77 -16.24
CA GLN A 89 -2.23 1.47 -16.79
C GLN A 89 -1.40 0.32 -16.22
N GLU A 90 -0.09 0.49 -16.10
CA GLU A 90 0.78 -0.50 -15.47
C GLU A 90 0.38 -0.76 -14.02
N VAL A 91 0.20 0.30 -13.24
CA VAL A 91 -0.30 0.22 -11.86
C VAL A 91 -1.65 -0.49 -11.80
N GLU A 92 -2.62 -0.12 -12.64
CA GLU A 92 -3.94 -0.77 -12.65
C GLU A 92 -3.89 -2.24 -13.09
N ARG A 93 -2.91 -2.60 -13.92
CA ARG A 93 -2.73 -3.96 -14.44
C ARG A 93 -2.01 -4.86 -13.43
N SER A 94 -1.04 -4.32 -12.71
CA SER A 94 -0.24 -5.07 -11.73
C SER A 94 -0.79 -4.96 -10.30
N LYS A 95 -1.72 -4.02 -10.02
CA LYS A 95 -2.19 -3.85 -8.65
C LYS A 95 -2.92 -5.09 -8.15
N GLU A 96 -2.60 -5.48 -6.93
CA GLU A 96 -3.26 -6.55 -6.22
C GLU A 96 -4.02 -6.00 -5.02
N LEU A 97 -5.30 -6.34 -4.90
CA LEU A 97 -6.10 -5.97 -3.75
C LEU A 97 -5.63 -6.76 -2.52
N LEU A 98 -5.16 -6.03 -1.51
CA LEU A 98 -4.79 -6.60 -0.22
C LEU A 98 -5.92 -6.50 0.80
N TYR A 99 -6.64 -5.38 0.80
CA TYR A 99 -7.70 -5.13 1.77
C TYR A 99 -8.83 -4.29 1.16
N ALA A 100 -10.07 -4.67 1.45
CA ALA A 100 -11.27 -3.88 1.19
C ALA A 100 -12.24 -4.02 2.38
N ALA A 101 -12.83 -2.91 2.82
CA ALA A 101 -13.82 -2.83 3.90
C ALA A 101 -15.20 -2.38 3.40
#